data_AF-A0A5E4JYF5-F1
#
_entry.id   AF-A0A5E4JYF5-F1
#
_cell.length_a   1.000
_cell.length_b   1.000
_cell.length_c   1.000
_cell.angle_alpha   90.00
_cell.angle_beta   90.00
_cell.angle_gamma   90.00
#
_symmetry.space_group_name_H-M   'P 1'
#
loop_
_entity.id
_entity.type
_entity.pdbx_description
1 polymer ?
#
loop_
_entity_poly.entity_id
_entity_poly.type
_entity_poly.pdbx_seq_one_letter_code
_entity_poly.pdbx_strand_id
1 'polypeptide(L)'
;MFSLDIFDGGYGFWGTIAGLFMHNIPTLILLFALIISWKKYELVGAITFLLSGGIYIIELLITISMTPSQEWYMLFWALIIAGPAFLVGSLFLINWLQKKKNKK
;
A
#
# COMPACT_ATOMS: atom_id res chain seq x y z
N MET A 1 1.51 13.82 -3.90
CA MET A 1 1.28 13.96 -5.34
C MET A 1 0.68 12.66 -5.85
N PHE A 2 -0.50 12.73 -6.46
CA PHE A 2 -1.15 11.58 -7.06
C PHE A 2 -0.67 11.40 -8.51
N SER A 3 -0.88 10.22 -9.08
CA SER A 3 -0.42 9.88 -10.42
C SER A 3 -1.01 10.78 -11.50
N LEU A 4 -2.20 11.36 -11.26
CA LEU A 4 -2.88 12.26 -12.18
C LEU A 4 -2.28 13.68 -12.21
N ASP A 5 -1.51 14.07 -11.20
CA ASP A 5 -0.89 15.40 -11.13
C ASP A 5 0.11 15.63 -12.30
N ILE A 6 0.54 14.55 -12.97
CA ILE A 6 1.44 14.60 -14.15
C ILE A 6 0.80 15.30 -15.36
N PHE A 7 -0.53 15.34 -15.45
CA PHE A 7 -1.23 16.01 -16.55
C PHE A 7 -1.09 17.53 -16.48
N ASP A 8 -0.91 18.08 -15.29
CA ASP A 8 -0.71 19.53 -15.08
C ASP A 8 0.73 19.97 -15.42
N GLY A 9 1.66 19.03 -15.59
CA GLY A 9 3.08 19.30 -15.83
C GLY A 9 3.44 19.73 -17.26
N GLY A 10 2.48 19.80 -18.18
CA GLY A 10 2.72 20.24 -19.57
C GLY A 10 3.64 19.33 -20.40
N TYR A 11 3.83 18.08 -19.97
CA TYR A 11 4.66 17.11 -20.68
C TYR A 11 4.01 16.65 -22.00
N GLY A 12 4.83 16.35 -23.00
CA GLY A 12 4.37 15.66 -24.22
C GLY A 12 3.95 14.21 -23.93
N PHE A 13 3.28 13.57 -24.90
CA PHE A 13 2.69 12.22 -24.75
C PHE A 13 3.60 11.18 -24.06
N TRP A 14 4.85 11.05 -24.51
CA TRP A 14 5.81 10.10 -23.93
C TRP A 14 6.26 10.47 -22.52
N GLY A 15 6.37 11.76 -22.22
CA GLY A 15 6.70 12.26 -20.89
C GLY A 15 5.59 11.98 -19.88
N THR A 16 4.33 12.17 -20.28
CA THR A 16 3.15 11.83 -19.47
C THR A 16 3.09 10.33 -19.17
N ILE A 17 3.34 9.47 -20.16
CA ILE A 17 3.40 8.01 -19.96
C ILE A 17 4.50 7.66 -18.96
N ALA A 18 5.72 8.16 -19.15
CA ALA A 18 6.83 7.87 -18.25
C ALA A 18 6.53 8.35 -16.82
N GLY A 19 5.96 9.56 -16.67
CA GLY A 19 5.53 10.09 -15.39
C GLY A 19 4.48 9.21 -14.72
N LEU A 20 3.45 8.77 -15.44
CA LEU A 20 2.44 7.84 -14.91
C LEU A 20 3.07 6.55 -14.39
N PHE A 21 4.04 5.97 -15.11
CA PHE A 21 4.76 4.80 -14.61
C PHE A 21 5.53 5.09 -13.34
N MET A 22 6.26 6.21 -13.28
CA MET A 22 7.05 6.60 -12.10
C MET A 22 6.18 6.84 -10.86
N HIS A 23 5.06 7.56 -11.01
CA HIS A 23 4.14 7.81 -9.90
C HIS A 23 3.45 6.55 -9.37
N ASN A 24 3.30 5.53 -10.22
CA ASN A 24 2.66 4.27 -9.85
C ASN A 24 3.64 3.16 -9.43
N ILE A 25 4.95 3.43 -9.37
CA ILE A 25 5.95 2.44 -8.91
C ILE A 25 5.53 1.76 -7.59
N PRO A 26 5.13 2.50 -6.53
CA PRO A 26 4.72 1.87 -5.27
C PRO A 26 3.53 0.91 -5.45
N THR A 27 2.53 1.32 -6.22
CA THR A 27 1.34 0.51 -6.51
C THR A 27 1.68 -0.72 -7.35
N LEU A 28 2.58 -0.59 -8.32
CA LEU A 28 3.05 -1.71 -9.15
C LEU A 28 3.79 -2.75 -8.30
N ILE A 29 4.61 -2.33 -7.33
CA ILE A 29 5.28 -3.24 -6.39
C ILE A 29 4.25 -4.05 -5.59
N LEU A 30 3.23 -3.38 -5.04
CA LEU A 30 2.16 -4.05 -4.31
C LEU A 30 1.34 -4.99 -5.21
N LEU A 31 1.12 -4.62 -6.47
CA LEU A 31 0.46 -5.48 -7.45
C LEU A 31 1.27 -6.75 -7.73
N PHE A 32 2.59 -6.64 -7.92
CA PHE A 32 3.45 -7.81 -8.07
C PHE A 32 3.44 -8.71 -6.83
N ALA A 33 3.50 -8.11 -5.64
CA ALA A 33 3.38 -8.85 -4.38
C ALA A 33 2.04 -9.60 -4.29
N LEU A 34 0.94 -8.97 -4.72
CA LEU A 34 -0.38 -9.59 -4.78
C LEU A 34 -0.39 -10.81 -5.71
N ILE A 35 0.14 -10.66 -6.93
CA ILE A 35 0.20 -11.71 -7.95
C ILE A 35 0.99 -12.92 -7.42
N ILE A 36 2.16 -12.68 -6.82
CA ILE A 36 3.01 -13.74 -6.26
C ILE A 36 2.30 -14.46 -5.10
N SER A 37 1.63 -13.70 -4.25
CA SER A 37 1.02 -14.23 -3.03
C SER A 37 -0.29 -14.99 -3.28
N TRP A 38 -0.95 -14.74 -4.42
CA TRP A 38 -2.33 -15.15 -4.69
C TRP A 38 -2.61 -16.65 -4.54
N LYS A 39 -1.66 -17.54 -4.86
CA LYS A 39 -1.91 -19.00 -4.83
C LYS A 39 -1.00 -19.82 -3.92
N LYS A 40 0.27 -19.44 -3.79
CA LYS A 40 1.28 -20.31 -3.16
C LYS A 40 1.96 -19.66 -1.95
N TYR A 41 2.07 -18.33 -1.94
CA TYR A 41 2.85 -17.58 -0.96
C TYR A 41 1.97 -16.67 -0.11
N GLU A 42 0.90 -17.21 0.44
CA GLU A 42 -0.10 -16.42 1.20
C GLU A 42 0.50 -15.73 2.43
N LEU A 43 1.41 -16.40 3.14
CA LEU A 43 2.10 -15.79 4.28
C LEU A 43 2.99 -14.61 3.84
N VAL A 44 3.59 -14.69 2.65
CA VAL A 44 4.37 -13.58 2.08
C VAL A 44 3.44 -12.40 1.82
N GLY A 45 2.27 -12.65 1.21
CA GLY A 45 1.25 -11.62 1.01
C GLY A 45 0.79 -10.98 2.31
N ALA A 46 0.47 -11.79 3.33
CA ALA A 46 0.10 -11.30 4.64
C ALA A 46 1.17 -10.36 5.22
N ILE A 47 2.43 -10.81 5.25
CA ILE A 47 3.55 -10.03 5.79
C ILE A 47 3.76 -8.76 4.97
N THR A 48 3.84 -8.85 3.64
CA THR A 48 4.10 -7.70 2.78
C THR A 48 3.03 -6.62 2.94
N PHE A 49 1.74 -6.97 2.85
CA PHE A 49 0.66 -5.99 2.94
C PHE A 49 0.50 -5.39 4.34
N LEU A 50 0.65 -6.20 5.39
CA LEU A 50 0.60 -5.69 6.78
C LEU A 50 1.80 -4.79 7.09
N LEU A 51 3.01 -5.15 6.66
CA LEU A 51 4.20 -4.33 6.85
C LEU A 51 4.14 -3.04 6.05
N SER A 52 3.69 -3.06 4.79
CA SER A 52 3.54 -1.84 4.00
C SER A 52 2.56 -0.85 4.65
N GLY A 53 1.41 -1.33 5.13
CA GLY A 53 0.48 -0.49 5.90
C GLY A 53 1.09 0.01 7.22
N GLY A 54 1.81 -0.85 7.94
CA GLY A 54 2.48 -0.51 9.20
C GLY A 54 3.57 0.54 9.05
N ILE A 55 4.45 0.40 8.05
CA ILE A 55 5.51 1.35 7.74
C ILE A 55 4.91 2.73 7.45
N TYR A 56 3.88 2.78 6.60
CA TYR A 56 3.20 4.04 6.28
C TYR A 56 2.61 4.73 7.53
N ILE A 57 1.97 3.97 8.42
CA ILE A 57 1.44 4.53 9.68
C ILE A 57 2.57 5.00 10.59
N ILE A 58 3.68 4.26 10.70
CA ILE A 58 4.83 4.65 11.51
C ILE A 58 5.45 5.95 10.99
N GLU A 59 5.69 6.06 9.68
CA GLU A 59 6.21 7.28 9.05
C GLU A 59 5.29 8.48 9.30
N LEU A 60 3.97 8.27 9.21
CA LEU A 60 2.99 9.30 9.52
C LEU A 60 3.05 9.74 10.99
N LEU A 61 3.13 8.80 11.93
CA LEU A 61 3.22 9.11 13.36
C LEU A 61 4.50 9.86 13.70
N ILE A 62 5.64 9.47 13.09
CA ILE A 62 6.90 10.20 13.21
C ILE A 62 6.72 11.63 12.71
N THR A 63 6.13 11.82 11.52
CA THR A 63 5.87 13.13 10.93
C THR A 63 5.01 14.02 11.84
N ILE A 64 3.90 13.49 12.35
CA ILE A 64 2.99 14.20 13.27
C ILE A 64 3.71 14.58 14.57
N SER A 65 4.54 13.69 15.12
CA SER A 65 5.29 13.98 16.35
C SER A 65 6.32 15.10 16.19
N MET A 66 6.85 15.29 14.97
CA MET A 66 7.79 16.36 14.65
C MET A 66 7.10 17.66 14.22
N THR A 67 5.82 17.62 13.86
CA THR A 67 5.03 18.77 13.40
C THR A 67 3.68 18.84 14.13
N PRO A 68 3.63 19.41 15.35
CA PRO A 68 2.46 19.31 16.23
C PRO A 68 1.21 20.08 15.76
N SER A 69 1.26 20.77 14.62
CA SER A 69 0.16 21.60 14.12
C SER A 69 -0.98 20.76 13.55
N GLN A 70 -1.84 20.24 14.43
CA GLN A 70 -3.26 19.98 14.21
C GLN A 70 -3.65 19.25 12.91
N GLU A 71 -3.25 17.98 12.79
CA GLU A 71 -3.50 17.17 11.59
C GLU A 71 -4.40 15.95 11.84
N TRP A 72 -5.47 16.13 12.63
CA TRP A 72 -6.49 15.09 12.82
C TRP A 72 -7.05 14.55 11.49
N TYR A 73 -7.11 15.40 10.46
CA TYR A 73 -7.53 15.01 9.12
C TYR A 73 -6.58 13.97 8.50
N MET A 74 -5.28 13.98 8.82
CA MET A 74 -4.32 13.02 8.30
C MET A 74 -4.56 11.60 8.79
N LEU A 75 -5.06 11.43 10.02
CA LEU A 75 -5.43 10.11 10.53
C LEU A 75 -6.58 9.48 9.73
N PHE A 76 -7.53 10.31 9.27
CA PHE A 76 -8.61 9.85 8.40
C PHE A 76 -8.08 9.44 7.01
N TRP A 77 -7.20 10.25 6.41
CA TRP A 77 -6.53 9.89 5.16
C TRP A 77 -5.69 8.61 5.28
N ALA A 78 -5.06 8.42 6.43
CA ALA A 78 -4.26 7.24 6.70
C ALA A 78 -5.10 5.97 6.67
N LEU A 79 -6.34 6.02 7.17
CA LEU A 79 -7.26 4.89 7.11
C LEU A 79 -7.65 4.56 5.67
N ILE A 80 -7.84 5.56 4.80
CA ILE A 80 -8.18 5.34 3.39
C ILE A 80 -7.01 4.71 2.63
N ILE A 81 -5.77 5.11 2.94
CA ILE A 81 -4.58 4.63 2.25
C ILE A 81 -4.12 3.27 2.81
N ALA A 82 -3.96 3.15 4.12
CA ALA A 82 -3.45 1.93 4.76
C ALA A 82 -4.54 0.87 5.00
N GLY A 83 -5.81 1.28 5.13
CA GLY A 83 -6.92 0.37 5.40
C GLY A 83 -7.04 -0.78 4.39
N PRO A 84 -7.05 -0.50 3.07
CA PRO A 84 -7.04 -1.55 2.06
C PRO A 84 -5.84 -2.51 2.17
N ALA A 85 -4.65 -1.99 2.48
CA ALA A 85 -3.46 -2.83 2.67
C ALA A 85 -3.62 -3.76 3.88
N PHE A 86 -4.08 -3.25 5.02
CA PHE A 86 -4.35 -4.06 6.21
C PHE A 86 -5.46 -5.09 5.98
N LEU A 87 -6.50 -4.73 5.23
CA LEU A 87 -7.58 -5.64 4.86
C LEU A 87 -7.06 -6.80 4.00
N VAL A 88 -6.30 -6.50 2.93
CA VAL A 88 -5.72 -7.52 2.06
C VAL A 88 -4.73 -8.41 2.82
N GLY A 89 -3.86 -7.84 3.64
CA GLY A 89 -2.92 -8.59 4.47
C GLY A 89 -3.62 -9.52 5.48
N SER A 90 -4.70 -9.05 6.10
CA SER A 90 -5.52 -9.84 7.03
C SER A 90 -6.22 -11.00 6.31
N LEU A 91 -6.76 -10.77 5.10
CA LEU A 91 -7.37 -11.84 4.30
C LEU A 91 -6.37 -12.94 3.94
N PHE A 92 -5.15 -12.56 3.54
CA PHE A 92 -4.07 -13.53 3.30
C PHE A 92 -3.72 -14.33 4.56
N LEU A 93 -3.64 -13.66 5.71
CA LEU A 93 -3.33 -14.31 6.98
C LEU A 93 -4.42 -15.31 7.39
N ILE A 94 -5.70 -14.91 7.30
CA ILE A 94 -6.84 -15.76 7.63
C ILE A 94 -6.86 -17.00 6.72
N ASN A 95 -6.70 -16.81 5.41
CA ASN A 95 -6.67 -17.91 4.45
C ASN A 95 -5.51 -18.89 4.75
N TRP A 96 -4.31 -18.37 5.07
CA TRP A 96 -3.18 -19.20 5.46
C TRP A 96 -3.46 -20.02 6.73
N LEU A 97 -4.05 -19.40 7.76
CA LEU A 97 -4.43 -20.08 9.01
C LEU A 97 -5.48 -21.18 8.76
N GLN A 98 -6.47 -20.92 7.92
CA GLN A 98 -7.50 -21.90 7.54
C GLN A 98 -6.89 -23.10 6.80
N LYS A 99 -5.99 -22.87 5.84
CA LYS A 99 -5.28 -23.95 5.14
C LYS A 99 -4.40 -24.78 6.08
N LYS A 100 -3.78 -24.14 7.08
CA LYS A 100 -2.98 -24.85 8.09
C LYS A 100 -3.83 -25.71 9.01
N LYS A 101 -5.03 -25.23 9.37
CA LYS A 101 -6.01 -25.98 10.17
C LYS A 101 -6.55 -27.21 9.41
N ASN A 102 -6.87 -27.06 8.13
CA ASN A 102 -7.44 -28.14 7.30
C ASN A 102 -6.42 -29.19 6.84
N LYS A 103 -5.11 -28.94 7.03
CA LYS A 103 -4.03 -29.89 6.75
C LYS A 103 -3.64 -30.75 7.98
N LYS A 104 -4.18 -30.43 9.16
CA LYS A 104 -4.11 -31.28 10.36
C LYS A 104 -5.34 -32.18 10.41
#